data_AF-A0AAV1J9B5-F1
#
_entry.id   AF-A0AAV1J9B5-F1
#
_cell.length_a   1.000
_cell.length_b   1.000
_cell.length_c   1.000
_cell.angle_alpha   90.00
_cell.angle_beta   90.00
_cell.angle_gamma   90.00
#
_symmetry.space_group_name_H-M   'P 1'
#
loop_
_entity.id
_entity.type
_entity.pdbx_description
1 polymer ?
#
loop_
_entity_poly.entity_id
_entity_poly.type
_entity_poly.pdbx_seq_one_letter_code
_entity_poly.pdbx_strand_id
1 'polypeptide(L)'
;MTLGTYNRHQAERKRQAKLAAAFPQGIKCQKCLEYGHWSYECTGKRKVLVRPSRTQLLKKNLKVQEDKCSNGKCKLPSKKKRYSDCQDCSDDDSSSSDSSSDSSSSDSESGSSSESDSESGSSSGSESESDSD
;
A
#
# COMPACT_ATOMS: atom_id res chain seq x y z
N MET A 1 -1.25 15.22 33.43
CA MET A 1 -1.38 15.05 31.96
C MET A 1 -0.31 14.07 31.52
N THR A 2 -0.68 12.82 31.19
CA THR A 2 0.30 11.74 30.94
C THR A 2 0.89 11.86 29.53
N LEU A 3 2.23 11.97 29.45
CA LEU A 3 3.01 12.13 28.21
C LEU A 3 2.68 11.12 27.10
N GLY A 4 2.15 9.94 27.45
CA GLY A 4 1.76 8.91 26.48
C GLY A 4 0.54 9.28 25.61
N THR A 5 -0.41 10.05 26.13
CA THR A 5 -1.60 10.49 25.38
C THR A 5 -1.26 11.55 24.32
N TYR A 6 -0.33 12.46 24.65
CA TYR A 6 0.15 13.52 23.75
C TYR A 6 0.88 12.95 22.52
N ASN A 7 1.70 11.92 22.70
CA ASN A 7 2.39 11.25 21.59
C ASN A 7 1.41 10.51 20.65
N ARG A 8 0.33 9.93 21.20
CA ARG A 8 -0.72 9.28 20.40
C ARG A 8 -1.48 10.28 19.53
N HIS A 9 -1.88 11.43 20.10
CA HIS A 9 -2.53 12.50 19.35
C HIS A 9 -1.63 13.08 18.23
N GLN A 10 -0.34 13.25 18.49
CA GLN A 10 0.63 13.69 17.47
C GLN A 10 0.73 12.69 16.31
N ALA A 11 0.75 11.37 16.60
CA ALA A 11 0.80 10.33 15.58
C ALA A 11 -0.49 10.28 14.75
N GLU A 12 -1.66 10.39 15.38
CA GLU A 12 -2.97 10.45 14.71
C GLU A 12 -3.06 11.66 13.78
N ARG A 13 -2.62 12.85 14.23
CA ARG A 13 -2.59 14.08 13.42
C ARG A 13 -1.67 13.95 12.20
N LYS A 14 -0.49 13.34 12.36
CA LYS A 14 0.42 13.05 11.24
C LYS A 14 -0.19 12.07 10.24
N ARG A 15 -0.90 11.03 10.73
CA ARG A 15 -1.58 10.04 9.88
C ARG A 15 -2.70 10.70 9.08
N GLN A 16 -3.53 11.52 9.72
CA GLN A 16 -4.59 12.28 9.06
C GLN A 16 -4.02 13.27 8.03
N ALA A 17 -2.94 13.99 8.36
CA ALA A 17 -2.28 14.88 7.41
C ALA A 17 -1.71 14.12 6.19
N LYS A 18 -1.14 12.93 6.40
CA LYS A 18 -0.64 12.08 5.32
C LYS A 18 -1.78 11.55 4.43
N LEU A 19 -2.93 11.20 5.02
CA LEU A 19 -4.12 10.80 4.27
C LEU A 19 -4.71 11.97 3.47
N ALA A 20 -4.81 13.16 4.08
CA ALA A 20 -5.27 14.37 3.40
C ALA A 20 -4.33 14.78 2.25
N ALA A 21 -3.02 14.61 2.43
CA ALA A 21 -2.03 14.86 1.38
C ALA A 21 -2.09 13.81 0.24
N ALA A 22 -2.36 12.54 0.56
CA ALA A 22 -2.48 11.48 -0.43
C ALA A 22 -3.77 11.59 -1.25
N PHE A 23 -4.85 12.13 -0.67
CA PHE A 23 -6.17 12.21 -1.28
C PHE A 23 -6.76 13.62 -1.16
N PRO A 24 -6.21 14.63 -1.87
CA PRO A 24 -6.68 16.01 -1.75
C PRO A 24 -8.11 16.22 -2.30
N GLN A 25 -8.58 15.33 -3.18
CA GLN A 25 -9.91 15.39 -3.82
C GLN A 25 -10.91 14.38 -3.22
N GLY A 26 -10.57 13.73 -2.10
CA GLY A 26 -11.41 12.72 -1.43
C GLY A 26 -11.15 11.28 -1.90
N ILE A 27 -12.05 10.37 -1.49
CA ILE A 27 -11.95 8.94 -1.79
C ILE A 27 -12.09 8.70 -3.30
N LYS A 28 -11.22 7.86 -3.85
CA LYS A 28 -11.28 7.42 -5.25
C LYS A 28 -11.92 6.05 -5.34
N CYS A 29 -12.97 5.92 -6.14
CA CYS A 29 -13.62 4.65 -6.38
C CYS A 29 -12.71 3.69 -7.17
N GLN A 30 -12.51 2.47 -6.67
CA GLN A 30 -11.70 1.44 -7.34
C GLN A 30 -12.34 0.92 -8.64
N LYS A 31 -13.67 0.99 -8.76
CA LYS A 31 -14.41 0.49 -9.94
C LYS A 31 -14.31 1.45 -11.13
N CYS A 32 -14.76 2.69 -10.97
CA CYS A 32 -14.81 3.68 -12.06
C CYS A 32 -13.62 4.65 -12.09
N LEU A 33 -12.80 4.70 -11.03
CA LEU A 33 -11.67 5.63 -10.85
C LEU A 33 -12.07 7.12 -10.71
N GLU A 34 -13.33 7.40 -10.42
CA GLU A 34 -13.84 8.75 -10.10
C GLU A 34 -13.79 9.03 -8.60
N TYR A 35 -13.90 10.30 -8.21
CA TYR A 35 -13.89 10.73 -6.81
C TYR A 35 -15.30 10.92 -6.27
N GLY A 36 -15.47 10.77 -4.95
CA GLY A 36 -16.68 11.20 -4.24
C GLY A 36 -17.65 10.10 -3.83
N HIS A 37 -17.39 8.82 -4.13
CA HIS A 37 -18.21 7.70 -3.67
C HIS A 37 -17.38 6.46 -3.34
N TRP A 38 -17.92 5.62 -2.47
CA TRP A 38 -17.32 4.33 -2.13
C TRP A 38 -17.64 3.29 -3.20
N SER A 39 -16.80 2.24 -3.29
CA SER A 39 -16.96 1.19 -4.31
C SER A 39 -18.30 0.44 -4.20
N TYR A 40 -18.95 0.45 -3.04
CA TYR A 40 -20.27 -0.17 -2.81
C TYR A 40 -21.42 0.63 -3.42
N GLU A 41 -21.31 1.95 -3.46
CA GLU A 41 -22.31 2.88 -4.00
C GLU A 41 -22.09 3.16 -5.50
N CYS A 42 -20.99 2.67 -6.06
CA CYS A 42 -20.62 2.91 -7.46
C CYS A 42 -21.61 2.27 -8.44
N THR A 43 -22.40 3.11 -9.11
CA THR A 43 -23.30 2.74 -10.22
C THR A 43 -22.59 2.68 -11.58
N GLY A 44 -21.39 3.25 -11.67
CA GLY A 44 -20.59 3.28 -12.90
C GLY A 44 -20.03 1.90 -13.31
N LYS A 45 -19.85 1.71 -14.62
CA LYS A 45 -19.16 0.53 -15.18
C LYS A 45 -17.67 0.55 -14.78
N ARG A 46 -17.06 -0.62 -14.61
CA ARG A 46 -15.63 -0.72 -14.29
C ARG A 46 -14.77 -0.13 -15.41
N LYS A 47 -13.95 0.86 -15.08
CA LYS A 47 -12.99 1.44 -16.02
C LYS A 47 -11.71 0.61 -15.98
N VAL A 48 -11.55 -0.29 -16.96
CA VAL A 48 -10.34 -1.12 -17.03
C VAL A 48 -9.19 -0.27 -17.56
N LEU A 49 -8.30 0.13 -16.66
CA LEU A 49 -7.01 0.71 -17.03
C LEU A 49 -6.01 -0.43 -17.17
N VAL A 50 -5.72 -0.85 -18.40
CA VAL A 50 -4.69 -1.85 -18.67
C VAL A 50 -3.33 -1.21 -18.45
N ARG A 51 -2.60 -1.68 -17.44
CA ARG A 51 -1.19 -1.33 -17.29
C ARG A 51 -0.38 -2.10 -18.32
N PRO A 52 0.53 -1.45 -19.06
CA PRO A 52 1.42 -2.16 -19.98
C PRO A 52 2.25 -3.18 -19.21
N SER A 53 2.52 -4.33 -19.83
CA SER A 53 3.37 -5.34 -19.20
C SER A 53 4.78 -4.79 -18.97
N ARG A 54 5.50 -5.36 -17.99
CA ARG A 54 6.89 -4.96 -17.72
C ARG A 54 7.77 -5.08 -18.96
N THR A 55 7.56 -6.11 -19.78
CA THR A 55 8.27 -6.30 -21.05
C THR A 55 7.90 -5.25 -22.09
N GLN A 56 6.63 -4.82 -22.16
CA GLN A 56 6.22 -3.71 -23.03
C GLN A 56 6.87 -2.39 -22.60
N LEU A 57 7.01 -2.14 -21.30
CA LEU A 57 7.72 -0.96 -20.79
C LEU A 57 9.21 -1.00 -21.16
N LEU A 58 9.88 -2.13 -20.96
CA LEU A 58 11.29 -2.28 -21.32
C LEU A 58 11.51 -2.10 -22.83
N LYS A 59 10.67 -2.70 -23.68
CA LYS A 59 10.73 -2.52 -25.13
C LYS A 59 10.54 -1.05 -25.55
N LYS A 60 9.61 -0.32 -24.93
CA LYS A 60 9.43 1.12 -25.17
C LYS A 60 10.68 1.92 -24.77
N ASN A 61 11.29 1.60 -23.62
CA ASN A 61 12.50 2.28 -23.16
C ASN A 61 13.71 2.05 -24.09
N LEU A 62 13.89 0.82 -24.57
CA LEU A 62 14.95 0.49 -25.53
C LEU A 62 14.76 1.24 -26.85
N LYS A 63 13.54 1.25 -27.42
CA LYS A 63 13.23 2.03 -28.63
C LYS A 63 13.53 3.52 -28.44
N VAL A 64 13.08 4.11 -27.33
CA VAL A 64 13.36 5.52 -27.01
C VAL A 64 14.87 5.79 -26.86
N GLN A 65 15.65 4.82 -26.41
CA GLN A 65 17.11 4.95 -26.32
C GLN A 65 17.77 4.88 -27.70
N GLU A 66 17.31 3.98 -28.57
CA GLU A 66 17.74 3.86 -29.96
C GLU A 66 17.42 5.13 -30.77
N ASP A 67 16.21 5.66 -30.63
CA ASP A 67 15.76 6.91 -31.28
C ASP A 67 16.55 8.15 -30.80
N LYS A 68 17.02 8.14 -29.55
CA LYS A 68 17.92 9.18 -29.02
C LYS A 68 19.35 9.02 -29.53
N CYS A 69 19.72 7.83 -29.99
CA CYS A 69 21.06 7.51 -30.49
C CYS A 69 21.20 7.67 -32.00
N SER A 70 20.12 7.58 -32.76
CA SER A 70 20.12 7.80 -34.21
C SER A 70 20.47 9.23 -34.63
N ASN A 71 20.32 10.23 -33.74
CA ASN A 71 20.74 11.62 -33.96
C ASN A 71 22.18 11.94 -33.50
N GLY A 72 23.04 10.93 -33.33
CA GLY A 72 24.50 11.14 -33.27
C GLY A 72 25.10 11.68 -31.97
N LYS A 73 24.35 11.72 -30.85
CA LYS A 73 24.92 12.14 -29.54
C LYS A 73 24.31 11.41 -28.34
N CYS A 74 24.59 10.12 -28.22
CA CYS A 74 24.37 9.41 -26.95
C CYS A 74 25.56 9.62 -26.00
N LYS A 75 25.43 10.50 -25.00
CA LYS A 75 26.20 10.35 -23.76
C LYS A 75 25.54 9.23 -22.96
N LEU A 76 25.93 7.99 -23.20
CA LEU A 76 25.68 6.90 -22.26
C LEU A 76 26.33 7.32 -20.93
N PRO A 77 25.61 7.42 -19.80
CA PRO A 77 26.28 7.51 -18.52
C PRO A 77 26.97 6.17 -18.30
N SER A 78 28.25 6.11 -18.63
CA SER A 78 29.14 5.04 -18.20
C SER A 78 28.95 4.92 -16.69
N LYS A 79 28.40 3.78 -16.25
CA LYS A 79 28.36 3.43 -14.84
C LYS A 79 29.79 3.51 -14.35
N LYS A 80 30.13 4.59 -13.64
CA LYS A 80 31.33 4.64 -12.83
C LYS A 80 31.15 3.51 -11.82
N LYS A 81 31.77 2.35 -12.06
CA LYS A 81 32.02 1.38 -10.99
C LYS A 81 32.73 2.20 -9.91
N ARG A 82 32.14 2.31 -8.72
CA ARG A 82 32.90 2.74 -7.54
C ARG A 82 33.84 1.57 -7.22
N TYR A 83 34.89 1.43 -8.01
CA TYR A 83 36.08 0.75 -7.57
C TYR A 83 36.87 1.83 -6.84
N SER A 84 36.62 1.94 -5.53
CA SER A 84 37.60 2.54 -4.64
C SER A 84 38.85 1.67 -4.77
N ASP A 85 39.94 2.29 -5.16
CA ASP A 85 41.30 1.77 -5.15
C ASP A 85 41.54 0.92 -3.87
N CYS A 86 41.44 -0.40 -4.00
CA CYS A 86 41.92 -1.34 -2.98
C CYS A 86 43.23 -1.91 -3.52
N GLN A 87 44.34 -1.48 -2.94
CA GLN A 87 45.68 -1.86 -3.35
C GLN A 87 46.27 -3.00 -2.52
N ASP A 88 45.42 -3.71 -1.77
CA ASP A 88 45.73 -5.00 -1.18
C ASP A 88 44.43 -5.69 -0.72
N CYS A 89 43.98 -6.68 -1.47
CA CYS A 89 43.24 -7.81 -0.92
C CYS A 89 43.31 -8.96 -1.91
N SER A 90 44.24 -9.87 -1.65
CA SER A 90 44.21 -11.23 -2.15
C SER A 90 42.98 -11.95 -1.61
N ASP A 91 42.47 -12.89 -2.39
CA ASP A 91 41.29 -13.69 -2.15
C ASP A 91 41.22 -14.30 -0.73
N ASP A 92 40.09 -14.09 -0.04
CA ASP A 92 39.60 -15.01 0.99
C ASP A 92 38.12 -15.29 0.72
N ASP A 93 37.87 -16.57 0.50
CA ASP A 93 36.57 -17.19 0.21
C ASP A 93 35.78 -17.29 1.51
N SER A 94 34.60 -16.66 1.54
CA SER A 94 33.57 -17.04 2.50
C SER A 94 32.21 -16.93 1.83
N SER A 95 31.81 -18.07 1.26
CA SER A 95 30.45 -18.32 0.82
C SER A 95 29.48 -18.11 1.98
N SER A 96 28.52 -17.21 1.82
CA SER A 96 27.25 -17.28 2.53
C SER A 96 26.14 -17.09 1.51
N SER A 97 25.84 -18.20 0.86
CA SER A 97 24.64 -18.43 0.09
C SER A 97 23.45 -18.54 1.03
N ASP A 98 22.47 -17.64 0.90
CA ASP A 98 21.09 -18.02 1.10
C ASP A 98 20.19 -17.24 0.14
N SER A 99 19.73 -17.98 -0.87
CA SER A 99 18.65 -17.60 -1.76
C SER A 99 17.45 -18.43 -1.35
N SER A 100 16.39 -17.78 -0.90
CA SER A 100 15.10 -18.42 -0.74
C SER A 100 14.05 -17.55 -1.40
N SER A 101 13.86 -17.82 -2.69
CA SER A 101 12.63 -17.50 -3.40
C SER A 101 11.56 -18.48 -2.95
N ASP A 102 10.47 -17.98 -2.37
CA ASP A 102 9.22 -18.75 -2.33
C ASP A 102 8.10 -17.90 -2.91
N SER A 103 7.63 -18.35 -4.06
CA SER A 103 6.35 -17.98 -4.63
C SER A 103 5.39 -19.12 -4.30
N SER A 104 4.31 -18.83 -3.59
CA SER A 104 3.16 -19.73 -3.52
C SER A 104 1.89 -18.92 -3.61
N SER A 105 1.13 -19.27 -4.65
CA SER A 105 -0.18 -18.76 -5.00
C SER A 105 -1.24 -19.16 -3.98
N SER A 106 -2.27 -18.33 -3.91
CA SER A 106 -3.68 -18.57 -3.56
C SER A 106 -4.09 -19.91 -2.95
N ASP A 107 -4.83 -19.86 -1.84
CA ASP A 107 -6.07 -20.63 -1.67
C ASP A 107 -7.05 -19.85 -0.78
N SER A 108 -8.32 -19.88 -1.15
CA SER A 108 -9.43 -19.34 -0.38
C SER A 108 -9.83 -20.37 0.69
N GLU A 109 -10.79 -20.05 1.56
CA GLU A 109 -11.93 -20.90 1.94
C GLU A 109 -12.64 -20.30 3.18
N SER A 110 -13.97 -20.21 3.05
CA SER A 110 -15.07 -20.08 4.05
C SER A 110 -14.74 -20.27 5.54
N GLY A 111 -15.37 -19.60 6.51
CA GLY A 111 -16.78 -19.24 6.67
C GLY A 111 -17.24 -19.62 8.09
N SER A 112 -18.35 -19.01 8.54
CA SER A 112 -19.13 -19.28 9.77
C SER A 112 -18.70 -18.67 11.12
N SER A 113 -19.47 -17.63 11.46
CA SER A 113 -20.09 -17.29 12.75
C SER A 113 -19.97 -18.28 13.91
N SER A 114 -19.75 -17.75 15.11
CA SER A 114 -20.33 -18.25 16.37
C SER A 114 -20.20 -17.18 17.46
N GLU A 115 -21.36 -16.71 17.90
CA GLU A 115 -21.64 -15.95 19.11
C GLU A 115 -21.03 -16.61 20.35
N SER A 116 -20.69 -15.82 21.37
CA SER A 116 -20.60 -16.31 22.76
C SER A 116 -20.88 -15.15 23.71
N ASP A 117 -22.16 -15.04 24.04
CA ASP A 117 -22.74 -14.45 25.24
C ASP A 117 -22.07 -14.92 26.53
N SER A 118 -22.03 -14.03 27.52
CA SER A 118 -22.13 -14.29 28.98
C SER A 118 -21.92 -12.94 29.68
N GLU A 119 -22.97 -12.18 29.97
CA GLU A 119 -23.87 -12.31 31.13
C GLU A 119 -23.18 -12.04 32.48
N SER A 120 -23.32 -10.81 32.99
CA SER A 120 -23.57 -10.52 34.40
C SER A 120 -24.06 -9.06 34.46
N GLY A 121 -25.25 -8.71 34.95
CA GLY A 121 -26.15 -9.42 35.84
C GLY A 121 -26.26 -8.63 37.14
N SER A 122 -27.43 -8.02 37.35
CA SER A 122 -27.95 -7.42 38.59
C SER A 122 -27.65 -5.94 38.82
N SER A 123 -28.55 -5.06 39.28
CA SER A 123 -30.02 -5.07 39.46
C SER A 123 -30.38 -3.80 40.25
N SER A 124 -31.39 -3.04 39.80
CA SER A 124 -32.37 -2.22 40.56
C SER A 124 -33.02 -1.28 39.53
N GLY A 125 -34.29 -1.37 39.14
CA GLY A 125 -35.54 -1.59 39.88
C GLY A 125 -35.95 -0.28 40.56
N SER A 126 -37.12 0.33 40.42
CA SER A 126 -38.33 0.15 39.59
C SER A 126 -39.25 1.30 40.03
N GLU A 127 -39.65 2.23 39.16
CA GLU A 127 -40.89 2.98 39.41
C GLU A 127 -41.49 3.51 38.10
N SER A 128 -42.63 2.89 37.78
CA SER A 128 -43.63 3.27 36.80
C SER A 128 -44.29 4.59 37.19
N GLU A 129 -44.65 5.42 36.22
CA GLU A 129 -45.90 6.21 36.28
C GLU A 129 -46.42 6.34 34.83
N SER A 130 -47.66 5.94 34.60
CA SER A 130 -48.41 6.00 33.33
C SER A 130 -49.67 6.83 33.53
N ASP A 131 -50.28 7.24 32.40
CA ASP A 131 -51.59 7.88 32.21
C ASP A 131 -51.69 9.37 32.60
N SER A 132 -52.51 10.22 31.98
CA SER A 132 -53.27 10.39 30.71
C SER A 132 -54.22 11.57 31.02
N ASP A 133 -54.57 12.38 30.01
CA ASP A 133 -55.67 13.38 29.96
C ASP A 133 -55.98 14.25 31.22
#